data_AF-A0A945GUN7-F1
#
_entry.id   AF-A0A945GUN7-F1
#
_cell.length_a   1.000
_cell.length_b   1.000
_cell.length_c   1.000
_cell.angle_alpha   90.00
_cell.angle_beta   90.00
_cell.angle_gamma   90.00
#
_symmetry.space_group_name_H-M   'P 1'
#
loop_
_entity.id
_entity.type
_entity.pdbx_description
1 polymer ?
#
loop_
_entity_poly.entity_id
_entity_poly.type
_entity_poly.pdbx_seq_one_letter_code
_entity_poly.pdbx_strand_id
1 'polypeptide(L)' 'RAEVIDWKSDTFDKSDLQSKIENYAPQLATYRLAAAKLLGIGVDQVSACLAFTMAGHIEDVTKKATIYAS' A
#
# COMPACT_ATOMS: atom_id res chain seq x y z
N ARG A 1 -8.75 -13.23 11.74
CA ARG A 1 -8.67 -12.65 10.37
C ARG A 1 -7.82 -11.39 10.42
N ALA A 2 -6.98 -11.18 9.41
CA ALA A 2 -6.15 -9.99 9.25
C ALA A 2 -6.14 -9.53 7.78
N GLU A 3 -5.60 -8.33 7.54
CA GLU A 3 -5.47 -7.75 6.20
C GLU A 3 -4.13 -7.03 6.07
N VAL A 4 -3.47 -7.24 4.93
CA VAL A 4 -2.30 -6.47 4.49
C VAL A 4 -2.76 -5.47 3.45
N ILE A 5 -2.54 -4.18 3.68
CA ILE A 5 -2.79 -3.11 2.70
C ILE A 5 -1.44 -2.47 2.35
N ASP A 6 -1.05 -2.56 1.08
CA ASP A 6 0.20 -2.00 0.57
C ASP A 6 -0.13 -0.79 -0.32
N TRP A 7 0.31 0.39 0.12
CA TRP A 7 0.01 1.66 -0.53
C TRP A 7 1.14 2.04 -1.48
N LYS A 8 0.80 2.30 -2.74
CA LYS A 8 1.76 2.65 -3.80
C LYS A 8 1.48 4.03 -4.35
N SER A 9 2.55 4.82 -4.51
CA SER A 9 2.53 6.13 -5.16
C SER A 9 2.91 6.08 -6.64
N ASP A 10 2.98 4.87 -7.23
CA ASP A 10 3.24 4.70 -8.66
C ASP A 10 2.25 5.52 -9.50
N THR A 11 2.79 6.25 -10.47
CA THR A 11 2.00 6.78 -11.59
C THR A 11 2.06 5.79 -12.74
N PHE A 12 0.91 5.44 -13.31
CA PHE A 12 0.79 4.51 -14.42
C PHE A 12 -0.51 4.78 -15.18
N ASP A 13 -0.52 4.45 -16.47
CA ASP A 13 -1.75 4.50 -17.25
C ASP A 13 -2.64 3.31 -16.90
N LYS A 14 -3.96 3.47 -17.06
CA LYS A 14 -4.90 2.39 -16.73
C LYS A 14 -4.62 1.09 -17.51
N SER A 15 -4.00 1.18 -18.69
CA SER A 15 -3.54 0.03 -19.48
C SER A 15 -2.48 -0.82 -18.76
N ASP A 16 -1.68 -0.21 -17.88
CA ASP A 16 -0.56 -0.87 -17.19
C ASP A 16 -0.98 -1.53 -15.87
N LEU A 17 -2.23 -1.33 -15.44
CA LEU A 17 -2.74 -1.79 -14.15
C LEU A 17 -2.47 -3.28 -13.92
N GLN A 18 -2.76 -4.11 -14.93
CA GLN A 18 -2.59 -5.56 -14.82
C GLN A 18 -1.12 -5.95 -14.61
N SER A 19 -0.21 -5.33 -15.35
CA SER A 19 1.24 -5.57 -15.20
C SER A 19 1.74 -5.11 -13.83
N LYS A 20 1.23 -3.99 -13.31
CA LYS A 20 1.54 -3.54 -11.94
C LYS A 20 1.06 -4.53 -10.88
N ILE A 21 -0.16 -5.06 -11.02
CA ILE A 21 -0.70 -6.08 -10.10
C ILE A 21 0.19 -7.33 -10.11
N GLU A 22 0.55 -7.83 -11.28
CA GLU A 22 1.41 -9.02 -11.44
C GLU A 22 2.79 -8.81 -10.82
N ASN A 23 3.37 -7.61 -10.99
CA ASN A 23 4.67 -7.27 -10.41
C ASN A 23 4.64 -7.25 -8.87
N TYR A 24 3.57 -6.72 -8.26
CA TYR A 24 3.47 -6.61 -6.80
C TYR A 24 2.92 -7.87 -6.12
N ALA A 25 2.20 -8.74 -6.84
CA ALA A 25 1.57 -9.92 -6.26
C ALA A 25 2.54 -10.84 -5.45
N PRO A 26 3.77 -11.15 -5.91
CA PRO A 26 4.72 -11.94 -5.12
C PRO A 26 5.10 -11.27 -3.79
N GLN A 27 5.28 -9.95 -3.78
CA GLN A 27 5.60 -9.18 -2.58
C GLN A 27 4.46 -9.26 -1.55
N LEU A 28 3.20 -9.04 -1.98
CA LEU A 28 2.06 -9.15 -1.07
C LEU A 28 1.84 -10.59 -0.59
N ALA A 29 2.17 -11.61 -1.38
CA ALA A 29 2.15 -13.00 -0.92
C ALA A 29 3.12 -13.24 0.25
N THR A 30 4.33 -12.67 0.18
CA THR A 30 5.28 -12.72 1.29
C THR A 30 4.75 -12.00 2.52
N TYR A 31 4.11 -10.84 2.37
CA TYR A 31 3.52 -10.10 3.49
C TYR A 31 2.36 -10.86 4.14
N ARG A 32 1.51 -11.52 3.36
CA ARG A 32 0.45 -12.39 3.91
C ARG A 32 1.03 -13.51 4.77
N LEU A 33 2.08 -14.17 4.29
CA LEU A 33 2.76 -15.23 5.04
C LEU A 33 3.39 -14.69 6.32
N ALA A 34 4.05 -13.53 6.26
CA ALA A 34 4.65 -12.91 7.44
C ALA A 34 3.59 -12.53 8.49
N ALA A 35 2.49 -11.89 8.07
CA ALA A 35 1.39 -11.53 8.96
C ALA A 35 0.73 -12.76 9.59
N ALA A 36 0.50 -13.82 8.82
CA ALA A 36 -0.03 -15.09 9.33
C ALA A 36 0.86 -15.68 10.43
N LYS A 37 2.18 -15.69 10.21
CA LYS A 37 3.17 -16.17 11.19
C LYS A 37 3.20 -15.30 12.45
N LEU A 38 3.20 -13.97 12.30
CA LEU A 38 3.24 -13.02 13.41
C LEU A 38 2.00 -13.14 14.32
N LEU A 39 0.84 -13.41 13.72
CA LEU A 39 -0.44 -13.48 14.44
C LEU A 39 -0.83 -14.90 14.86
N GLY A 40 -0.08 -15.93 14.45
CA GLY A 40 -0.41 -17.33 14.74
C GLY A 40 -1.71 -17.81 14.08
N ILE A 41 -2.06 -17.29 12.91
CA ILE A 41 -3.29 -17.65 12.17
C ILE A 41 -2.97 -18.30 10.81
N GLY A 42 -3.96 -18.95 10.21
CA GLY A 42 -3.86 -19.49 8.86
C GLY A 42 -3.70 -18.39 7.80
N VAL A 43 -2.91 -18.64 6.75
CA VAL A 43 -2.68 -17.68 5.65
C VAL A 43 -3.95 -17.39 4.84
N ASP A 44 -4.86 -18.35 4.79
CA ASP A 44 -6.22 -18.24 4.26
C ASP A 44 -7.06 -17.19 5.02
N GLN A 45 -6.69 -16.87 6.25
CA GLN A 45 -7.33 -15.84 7.08
C GLN A 45 -6.70 -14.45 6.94
N VAL A 46 -5.72 -14.28 6.05
CA VAL A 46 -5.05 -13.00 5.77
C VAL A 46 -5.37 -12.58 4.34
N SER A 47 -6.08 -11.46 4.14
CA SER A 47 -6.28 -10.86 2.81
C SER A 47 -5.12 -9.92 2.45
N ALA A 48 -4.96 -9.63 1.17
CA ALA A 48 -4.03 -8.64 0.66
C ALA A 48 -4.77 -7.66 -0.26
N CYS A 49 -4.50 -6.37 -0.09
CA CYS A 49 -4.99 -5.29 -0.91
C CYS A 49 -3.82 -4.43 -1.39
N LEU A 50 -3.81 -4.13 -2.69
CA LEU A 50 -2.87 -3.22 -3.30
C LEU A 50 -3.61 -1.90 -3.59
N ALA A 51 -3.21 -0.82 -2.92
CA ALA A 51 -3.87 0.47 -3.00
C ALA A 51 -2.97 1.49 -3.73
N PHE A 52 -3.37 1.91 -4.92
CA PHE A 52 -2.65 2.97 -5.63
C PHE A 52 -3.21 4.33 -5.25
N THR A 53 -2.42 5.15 -4.53
CA THR A 53 -2.73 6.56 -4.38
C THR A 53 -2.33 7.26 -5.66
N MET A 54 -3.26 7.38 -6.60
CA MET A 54 -3.09 8.19 -7.82
C MET A 54 -3.07 9.68 -7.46
N ALA A 55 -2.08 10.11 -6.68
CA ALA A 55 -1.88 11.50 -6.34
C ALA A 55 -0.76 12.05 -7.25
N GLY A 56 -1.16 12.55 -8.42
CA GLY A 56 -0.31 13.41 -9.24
C GLY A 56 -0.16 14.83 -8.66
N HIS A 57 -0.70 15.08 -7.46
CA HIS A 57 -0.73 16.41 -6.84
C HIS A 57 0.13 16.42 -5.57
N ILE A 58 1.33 16.97 -5.71
CA ILE A 58 2.24 17.31 -4.61
C ILE A 58 2.17 18.83 -4.45
N GLU A 59 1.80 19.31 -3.26
CA GLU A 59 1.70 20.74 -2.96
C GLU A 59 2.62 21.10 -1.78
N ASP A 60 3.45 22.12 -1.95
CA ASP A 60 4.21 22.71 -0.86
C ASP A 60 3.25 23.48 0.07
N VAL A 61 3.10 22.96 1.30
CA VAL A 61 2.28 23.56 2.34
C VAL A 61 3.10 24.23 3.44
N THR A 62 4.41 24.42 3.28
CA THR A 62 5.29 25.02 4.29
C THR A 62 4.79 26.40 4.73
N LYS A 63 4.24 27.20 3.81
CA LYS A 63 3.63 28.51 4.13
C LYS A 63 2.26 28.42 4.81
N LYS A 64 1.55 27.29 4.67
CA LYS A 64 0.22 27.05 5.26
C LYS A 64 0.32 26.37 6.63
N ALA A 65 1.35 25.54 6.86
CA ALA A 65 1.63 24.87 8.12
C ALA A 65 2.35 25.83 9.09
N THR A 66 1.61 26.80 9.63
CA THR A 66 2.17 27.73 10.62
C THR A 66 2.44 26.98 11.93
N ILE A 67 3.71 26.94 12.36
CA ILE A 67 4.10 26.42 13.67
C ILE A 67 3.97 27.54 14.69
N TYR A 68 3.10 27.38 15.67
CA TYR A 68 3.06 28.24 16.85
C TYR A 68 3.95 27.58 17.92
N ALA A 69 5.15 28.11 18.11
CA ALA A 69 5.98 27.76 19.26
C ALA A 69 5.54 28.63 20.45
N SER A 70 5.27 27.98 21.59
CA SER A 70 4.96 28.58 22.89
C SER A 70 6.19 29.18 23.55
#